data_AF-A0A7Z9WYD7-F1
#
_entry.id   AF-A0A7Z9WYD7-F1
#
_cell.length_a   1.000
_cell.length_b   1.000
_cell.length_c   1.000
_cell.angle_alpha   90.00
_cell.angle_beta   90.00
_cell.angle_gamma   90.00
#
_symmetry.space_group_name_H-M   'P 1'
#
loop_
_entity.id
_entity.type
_entity.pdbx_description
1 polymer ?
#
loop_
_entity_poly.entity_id
_entity_poly.type
_entity_poly.pdbx_seq_one_letter_code
_entity_poly.pdbx_strand_id
1 'polypeptide(L)'
;MRKSPLKLTELLTLNRTSLQRKLHTHEDKELSLDFEEYCRENNFNPDYKHKAGLALQIADFLSLIINVEMEAVAILRKDLADFNQRLQLAVSVHEKHGYILAFAASLGADKRCLRHDQRAFRRWFGADTVIERCQRQQAGHEYRIVDILNRLGNIVVAAVQS
;
A
#
# COMPACT_ATOMS: atom_id res chain seq x y z
N MET A 1 19.07 1.81 15.02
CA MET A 1 18.38 2.57 13.95
C MET A 1 19.43 3.34 13.16
N ARG A 2 19.65 3.01 11.88
CA ARG A 2 20.50 3.84 11.00
C ARG A 2 19.71 5.10 10.62
N LYS A 3 20.38 6.26 10.59
CA LYS A 3 19.77 7.52 10.15
C LYS A 3 19.88 7.60 8.64
N SER A 4 18.77 7.83 7.95
CA SER A 4 18.78 8.13 6.52
C SER A 4 19.55 9.43 6.25
N PRO A 5 20.27 9.54 5.12
CA PRO A 5 21.02 10.74 4.78
C PRO A 5 20.08 11.94 4.59
N LEU A 6 20.49 13.10 5.13
CA LEU A 6 19.66 14.32 5.16
C LEU A 6 19.08 14.71 3.79
N LYS A 7 19.88 14.59 2.72
CA LYS A 7 19.46 14.89 1.35
C LYS A 7 18.32 14.02 0.83
N LEU A 8 18.27 12.74 1.23
CA LEU A 8 17.18 11.83 0.85
C LEU A 8 15.87 12.27 1.51
N THR A 9 15.92 12.50 2.82
CA THR A 9 14.77 12.95 3.60
C THR A 9 14.25 14.31 3.10
N GLU A 10 15.14 15.23 2.73
CA GLU A 10 14.78 16.52 2.13
C GLU A 10 14.01 16.36 0.81
N LEU A 11 14.47 15.48 -0.09
CA LEU A 11 13.80 15.23 -1.37
C LEU A 11 12.46 14.51 -1.19
N LEU A 12 12.38 13.51 -0.30
CA LEU A 12 11.14 12.77 -0.05
C LEU A 12 10.06 13.62 0.64
N THR A 13 10.45 14.69 1.34
CA THR A 13 9.54 15.58 2.06
C THR A 13 9.34 16.94 1.38
N LEU A 14 9.82 17.08 0.13
CA LEU A 14 9.73 18.30 -0.66
C LEU A 14 8.26 18.77 -0.76
N ASN A 15 8.04 20.07 -0.60
CA ASN A 15 6.74 20.74 -0.67
C ASN A 15 5.68 20.27 0.34
N ARG A 16 6.07 19.53 1.39
CA ARG A 16 5.15 19.18 2.47
C ARG A 16 4.95 20.31 3.47
N THR A 17 3.69 20.63 3.74
CA THR A 17 3.29 21.51 4.85
C THR A 17 3.77 20.94 6.19
N SER A 18 3.84 21.79 7.22
CA SER A 18 4.20 21.37 8.58
C SER A 18 3.24 20.33 9.15
N LEU A 19 1.96 20.39 8.79
CA LEU A 19 0.95 19.42 9.19
C LEU A 19 1.16 18.06 8.49
N GLN A 20 1.35 18.06 7.16
CA GLN A 20 1.63 16.83 6.40
C GLN A 20 2.89 16.14 6.89
N ARG A 21 3.96 16.88 7.20
CA ARG A 21 5.17 16.30 7.78
C ARG A 21 4.89 15.57 9.09
N LYS A 22 4.02 16.10 9.96
CA LYS A 22 3.65 15.43 11.22
C LYS A 22 2.80 14.18 11.00
N LEU A 23 1.85 14.24 10.06
CA LEU A 23 0.96 13.11 9.75
C LEU A 23 1.72 11.92 9.15
N HIS A 24 2.68 12.20 8.27
CA HIS A 24 3.35 11.18 7.46
C HIS A 24 4.80 10.90 7.93
N THR A 25 5.19 11.33 9.14
CA THR A 25 6.58 11.14 9.64
C THR A 25 6.98 9.67 9.67
N HIS A 26 6.06 8.76 9.98
CA HIS A 26 6.33 7.33 10.00
C HIS A 26 6.57 6.79 8.59
N GLU A 27 5.66 7.11 7.67
CA GLU A 27 5.73 6.69 6.27
C GLU A 27 6.97 7.24 5.56
N ASP A 28 7.40 8.46 5.88
CA ASP A 28 8.63 9.05 5.32
C ASP A 28 9.90 8.29 5.73
N LYS A 29 9.90 7.78 6.96
CA LYS A 29 11.01 6.98 7.47
C LYS A 29 11.01 5.59 6.83
N GLU A 30 9.86 4.94 6.76
CA GLU A 30 9.70 3.65 6.08
C GLU A 30 10.16 3.75 4.63
N LEU A 31 9.65 4.74 3.88
CA LEU A 31 10.01 4.95 2.49
C LEU A 31 11.50 5.23 2.27
N SER A 32 12.16 5.89 3.23
CA SER A 32 13.61 6.08 3.20
C SER A 32 14.37 4.77 3.40
N LEU A 33 13.91 3.93 4.33
CA LEU A 33 14.49 2.61 4.58
C LEU A 33 14.29 1.68 3.38
N ASP A 34 13.08 1.67 2.82
CA ASP A 34 12.72 0.90 1.63
C ASP A 34 13.60 1.32 0.43
N PHE A 35 13.88 2.62 0.27
CA PHE A 35 14.81 3.10 -0.77
C PHE A 35 16.25 2.60 -0.55
N GLU A 36 16.74 2.65 0.69
CA GLU A 36 18.08 2.14 1.02
C GLU A 36 18.19 0.62 0.81
N GLU A 37 17.12 -0.12 1.08
CA GLU A 37 17.01 -1.55 0.80
C GLU A 37 16.98 -1.83 -0.71
N TYR A 38 16.13 -1.11 -1.45
CA TYR A 38 16.08 -1.18 -2.90
C TYR A 38 17.45 -0.94 -3.55
N CYS A 39 18.17 0.09 -3.08
CA CYS A 39 19.53 0.37 -3.57
C CYS A 39 20.49 -0.78 -3.29
N ARG A 40 20.39 -1.40 -2.10
CA ARG A 40 21.22 -2.53 -1.70
C ARG A 40 20.95 -3.77 -2.55
N GLU A 41 19.68 -4.09 -2.77
CA GLU A 41 19.27 -5.25 -3.56
C GLU A 41 19.68 -5.14 -5.03
N ASN A 42 19.66 -3.91 -5.57
CA ASN A 42 20.02 -3.63 -6.96
C ASN A 42 21.51 -3.28 -7.15
N ASN A 43 22.35 -3.46 -6.12
CA ASN A 43 23.78 -3.08 -6.13
C ASN A 43 24.02 -1.65 -6.62
N PHE A 44 23.13 -0.75 -6.22
CA PHE A 44 23.08 0.62 -6.67
C PHE A 44 23.60 1.55 -5.57
N ASN A 45 24.45 2.53 -5.95
CA ASN A 45 24.95 3.53 -5.02
C ASN A 45 24.24 4.87 -5.25
N PRO A 46 23.48 5.39 -4.28
CA PRO A 46 22.72 6.62 -4.50
C PRO A 46 23.64 7.81 -4.75
N ASP A 47 23.29 8.65 -5.72
CA ASP A 47 24.09 9.83 -6.08
C ASP A 47 23.83 11.01 -5.13
N TYR A 48 24.31 10.90 -3.90
CA TYR A 48 24.19 11.99 -2.93
C TYR A 48 25.00 13.24 -3.31
N LYS A 49 25.81 13.20 -4.38
CA LYS A 49 26.59 14.36 -4.85
C LYS A 49 25.73 15.25 -5.74
N HIS A 50 25.03 14.69 -6.72
CA HIS A 50 24.21 15.44 -7.65
C HIS A 50 22.72 15.28 -7.34
N LYS A 51 22.06 16.40 -7.03
CA LYS A 51 20.63 16.42 -6.70
C LYS A 51 19.77 15.81 -7.80
N ALA A 52 20.03 16.14 -9.06
CA ALA A 52 19.34 15.58 -10.22
C ALA A 52 19.51 14.05 -10.32
N GLY A 53 20.73 13.56 -10.11
CA GLY A 53 21.03 12.12 -10.11
C GLY A 53 20.24 11.38 -9.03
N LEU A 54 20.28 11.87 -7.78
CA LEU A 54 19.49 11.30 -6.68
C LEU A 54 17.99 11.36 -6.94
N ALA A 55 17.50 12.47 -7.50
CA ALA A 55 16.07 12.65 -7.77
C ALA A 55 15.55 11.65 -8.81
N LEU A 56 16.32 11.36 -9.88
CA LEU A 56 15.96 10.33 -10.86
C LEU A 56 15.91 8.94 -10.23
N GLN A 57 16.88 8.60 -9.37
CA GLN A 57 16.94 7.31 -8.69
C GLN A 57 15.76 7.10 -7.75
N ILE A 58 15.39 8.16 -7.01
CA ILE A 58 14.19 8.13 -6.18
C ILE A 58 12.94 8.02 -7.07
N ALA A 59 12.88 8.72 -8.20
CA ALA A 59 11.74 8.66 -9.12
C ALA A 59 11.52 7.23 -9.67
N ASP A 60 12.58 6.53 -10.05
CA ASP A 60 12.52 5.14 -10.50
C ASP A 60 11.99 4.22 -9.39
N PHE A 61 12.52 4.37 -8.17
CA PHE A 61 12.06 3.64 -7.00
C PHE A 61 10.58 3.90 -6.67
N LEU A 62 10.14 5.17 -6.66
CA LEU A 62 8.74 5.51 -6.40
C LEU A 62 7.81 4.94 -7.49
N SER A 63 8.26 4.90 -8.74
CA SER A 63 7.52 4.29 -9.84
C SER A 63 7.36 2.78 -9.65
N LEU A 64 8.38 2.10 -9.13
CA LEU A 64 8.28 0.70 -8.74
C LEU A 64 7.23 0.49 -7.66
N ILE A 65 7.23 1.31 -6.60
CA ILE A 65 6.23 1.18 -5.53
C ILE A 65 4.82 1.42 -6.07
N ILE A 66 4.61 2.44 -6.92
CA ILE A 66 3.30 2.68 -7.55
C ILE A 66 2.82 1.42 -8.27
N ASN A 67 3.68 0.76 -9.03
CA ASN A 67 3.32 -0.47 -9.74
C ASN A 67 2.94 -1.60 -8.78
N VAL A 68 3.69 -1.79 -7.69
CA VAL A 68 3.38 -2.78 -6.65
C VAL A 68 2.02 -2.51 -6.00
N GLU A 69 1.74 -1.27 -5.65
CA GLU A 69 0.46 -0.86 -5.05
C GLU A 69 -0.70 -1.01 -6.05
N MET A 70 -0.48 -0.68 -7.33
CA MET A 70 -1.47 -0.91 -8.39
C MET A 70 -1.78 -2.39 -8.59
N GLU A 71 -0.76 -3.25 -8.55
CA GLU A 71 -0.94 -4.70 -8.63
C GLU A 71 -1.74 -5.23 -7.42
N ALA A 72 -1.46 -4.74 -6.21
CA ALA A 72 -2.24 -5.08 -5.02
C ALA A 72 -3.72 -4.69 -5.16
N VAL A 73 -4.02 -3.49 -5.67
CA VAL A 73 -5.39 -3.05 -5.96
C VAL A 73 -6.05 -3.96 -7.01
N ALA A 74 -5.33 -4.32 -8.08
CA ALA A 74 -5.84 -5.20 -9.12
C ALA A 74 -6.18 -6.60 -8.58
N ILE A 75 -5.32 -7.17 -7.73
CA ILE A 75 -5.56 -8.45 -7.05
C ILE A 75 -6.81 -8.36 -6.17
N LEU A 76 -6.93 -7.34 -5.32
CA LEU A 76 -8.09 -7.16 -4.44
C LEU A 76 -9.40 -7.01 -5.24
N ARG A 77 -9.38 -6.31 -6.38
CA ARG A 77 -10.55 -6.15 -7.26
C ARG A 77 -10.94 -7.49 -7.89
N LYS A 78 -9.97 -8.27 -8.35
CA LYS A 78 -10.20 -9.60 -8.89
C LYS A 78 -10.78 -10.54 -7.83
N ASP A 79 -10.18 -10.59 -6.65
CA ASP A 79 -10.64 -11.46 -5.56
C ASP A 79 -12.07 -11.10 -5.11
N LEU A 80 -12.39 -9.80 -5.06
CA LEU A 80 -13.74 -9.34 -4.77
C LEU A 80 -14.75 -9.75 -5.85
N ALA A 81 -14.38 -9.66 -7.13
CA ALA A 81 -15.23 -10.10 -8.23
C ALA A 81 -15.50 -11.61 -8.18
N ASP A 82 -14.43 -12.41 -7.98
CA ASP A 82 -14.51 -13.86 -7.84
C ASP A 82 -15.36 -14.26 -6.63
N PHE A 83 -15.20 -13.57 -5.49
CA PHE A 83 -16.03 -13.76 -4.30
C PHE A 83 -17.51 -13.48 -4.58
N ASN A 84 -17.82 -12.34 -5.20
CA ASN A 84 -19.19 -11.97 -5.52
C ASN A 84 -19.86 -12.97 -6.47
N GLN A 85 -19.13 -13.46 -7.47
CA GLN A 85 -19.62 -14.49 -8.38
C GLN A 85 -19.94 -15.79 -7.62
N ARG A 86 -19.02 -16.26 -6.77
CA ARG A 86 -19.23 -17.49 -5.96
C ARG A 86 -20.41 -17.33 -5.00
N LEU A 87 -20.57 -16.16 -4.39
CA LEU A 87 -21.65 -15.86 -3.47
C LEU A 87 -23.03 -15.86 -4.16
N GLN A 88 -23.10 -15.34 -5.39
CA GLN A 88 -24.33 -15.34 -6.20
C GLN A 88 -24.75 -16.76 -6.62
N LEU A 89 -23.79 -17.62 -6.94
CA LEU A 89 -24.03 -19.00 -7.36
C LEU A 89 -24.30 -19.96 -6.19
N ALA A 90 -24.03 -19.54 -4.95
CA ALA A 90 -24.19 -20.38 -3.76
C ALA A 90 -25.67 -20.74 -3.51
N VAL A 91 -25.96 -22.04 -3.45
CA VAL A 91 -27.32 -22.57 -3.35
C VAL A 91 -27.75 -22.66 -1.89
N SER A 92 -26.81 -22.90 -0.98
CA SER A 92 -27.10 -23.04 0.46
C SER A 92 -26.50 -21.92 1.31
N VAL A 93 -27.12 -21.67 2.46
CA VAL A 93 -26.58 -20.77 3.48
C VAL A 93 -25.20 -21.25 3.98
N HIS A 94 -25.00 -22.58 4.02
CA HIS A 94 -23.72 -23.14 4.44
C HIS A 94 -22.59 -22.83 3.44
N GLU A 95 -22.84 -22.96 2.14
CA GLU A 95 -21.90 -22.58 1.09
C GLU A 95 -21.57 -21.08 1.15
N LYS A 96 -22.59 -20.23 1.32
CA LYS A 96 -22.39 -18.78 1.47
C LYS A 96 -21.45 -18.46 2.63
N HIS A 97 -21.66 -19.07 3.80
CA HIS A 97 -20.75 -18.90 4.94
C HIS A 97 -19.33 -19.40 4.64
N GLY A 98 -19.20 -20.52 3.92
CA GLY A 98 -17.91 -21.02 3.47
C GLY A 98 -17.14 -20.02 2.60
N TYR A 99 -17.82 -19.42 1.61
CA TYR A 99 -17.21 -18.40 0.76
C TYR A 99 -16.84 -17.12 1.52
N ILE A 100 -17.70 -16.67 2.44
CA ILE A 100 -17.41 -15.49 3.27
C ILE A 100 -16.16 -15.73 4.14
N LEU A 101 -16.03 -16.90 4.77
CA LEU A 101 -14.85 -17.23 5.57
C LEU A 101 -13.58 -17.35 4.74
N ALA A 102 -13.68 -17.97 3.56
CA ALA A 102 -12.54 -18.11 2.65
C ALA A 102 -12.03 -16.74 2.18
N PHE A 103 -12.95 -15.83 1.83
CA PHE A 103 -12.59 -14.47 1.44
C PHE A 103 -12.06 -13.64 2.62
N ALA A 104 -12.63 -13.79 3.82
CA ALA A 104 -12.06 -13.15 5.01
C ALA A 104 -10.61 -13.59 5.26
N ALA A 105 -10.31 -14.87 5.05
CA ALA A 105 -8.97 -15.41 5.19
C ALA A 105 -8.00 -14.85 4.14
N SER A 106 -8.42 -14.70 2.88
CA SER A 106 -7.57 -14.12 1.83
C SER A 106 -7.24 -12.65 2.09
N LEU A 107 -8.11 -11.92 2.78
CA LEU A 107 -7.87 -10.54 3.24
C LEU A 107 -6.93 -10.45 4.47
N GLY A 108 -6.32 -11.56 4.90
CA GLY A 108 -5.35 -11.58 5.99
C GLY A 108 -5.94 -11.76 7.39
N ALA A 109 -7.21 -12.16 7.52
CA ALA A 109 -7.78 -12.50 8.83
C ALA A 109 -7.05 -13.72 9.43
N ASP A 110 -6.40 -13.53 10.58
CA ASP A 110 -5.72 -14.61 11.28
C ASP A 110 -6.72 -15.65 11.84
N LYS A 111 -6.22 -16.81 12.28
CA LYS A 111 -7.05 -17.90 12.81
C LYS A 111 -7.89 -17.50 14.03
N ARG A 112 -7.50 -16.45 14.77
CA ARG A 112 -8.23 -15.96 15.95
C ARG A 112 -9.36 -15.02 15.51
N CYS A 113 -9.10 -14.12 14.58
CA CYS A 113 -10.08 -13.28 13.91
C CYS A 113 -11.13 -14.12 13.20
N LEU A 114 -10.73 -15.15 12.43
CA LEU A 114 -11.66 -16.06 11.76
C LEU A 114 -12.57 -16.83 12.72
N ARG A 115 -12.08 -17.25 13.90
CA ARG A 115 -12.92 -17.90 14.91
C ARG A 115 -13.91 -16.94 15.56
N HIS A 116 -13.52 -15.68 15.75
CA HIS A 116 -14.43 -14.63 16.23
C HIS A 116 -15.48 -14.28 15.17
N ASP A 117 -15.05 -14.10 13.91
CA ASP A 117 -15.90 -13.88 12.75
C ASP A 117 -16.90 -15.04 12.54
N GLN A 118 -16.43 -16.30 12.69
CA GLN A 118 -17.27 -17.49 12.60
C GLN A 118 -18.36 -17.55 13.68
N ARG A 119 -18.04 -17.12 14.91
CA ARG A 119 -19.02 -16.98 16.01
C ARG A 119 -19.94 -15.78 15.81
N ALA A 120 -19.49 -14.76 15.11
CA ALA A 120 -20.22 -13.51 14.85
C ALA A 120 -21.19 -13.58 13.66
N PHE A 121 -21.15 -14.64 12.83
CA PHE A 121 -22.13 -14.84 11.74
C PHE A 121 -23.58 -14.76 12.20
N ARG A 122 -23.86 -15.18 13.44
CA ARG A 122 -25.20 -15.13 14.02
C ARG A 122 -25.71 -13.72 14.32
N ARG A 123 -24.86 -12.68 14.25
CA ARG A 123 -25.17 -11.39 14.86
C ARG A 123 -24.73 -10.17 14.02
N TRP A 124 -23.52 -10.16 13.45
CA TRP A 124 -22.98 -8.98 12.73
C TRP A 124 -22.00 -9.29 11.58
N PHE A 125 -21.57 -10.54 11.38
CA PHE A 125 -20.58 -10.90 10.35
C PHE A 125 -21.24 -11.52 9.12
N GLY A 126 -21.07 -10.88 7.96
CA GLY A 126 -21.67 -11.32 6.70
C GLY A 126 -20.86 -10.86 5.48
N ALA A 127 -21.44 -11.05 4.28
CA ALA A 127 -20.79 -10.64 3.03
C ALA A 127 -20.42 -9.15 3.03
N ASP A 128 -21.30 -8.29 3.52
CA ASP A 128 -21.06 -6.83 3.57
C ASP A 128 -19.83 -6.48 4.40
N THR A 129 -19.59 -7.19 5.51
CA THR A 129 -18.43 -6.95 6.38
C THR A 129 -17.11 -7.25 5.66
N VAL A 130 -17.04 -8.37 4.94
CA VAL A 130 -15.81 -8.76 4.22
C VAL A 130 -15.60 -7.91 2.97
N ILE A 131 -16.68 -7.49 2.31
CA ILE A 131 -16.64 -6.52 1.21
C ILE A 131 -16.08 -5.19 1.71
N GLU A 132 -16.60 -4.66 2.83
CA GLU A 132 -16.15 -3.41 3.41
C GLU A 132 -14.66 -3.48 3.84
N ARG A 133 -14.21 -4.62 4.40
CA ARG A 133 -12.79 -4.84 4.69
C ARG A 133 -11.92 -4.79 3.43
N CYS A 134 -12.34 -5.45 2.35
CA CYS A 134 -11.65 -5.42 1.06
C CYS A 134 -11.60 -3.99 0.50
N GLN A 135 -12.72 -3.27 0.51
CA GLN A 135 -12.80 -1.88 0.05
C GLN A 135 -11.90 -0.94 0.86
N ARG A 136 -11.81 -1.12 2.18
CA ARG A 136 -10.85 -0.37 3.01
C ARG A 136 -9.40 -0.66 2.64
N GLN A 137 -9.05 -1.91 2.36
CA GLN A 137 -7.69 -2.26 1.90
C GLN A 137 -7.39 -1.62 0.54
N GLN A 138 -8.33 -1.72 -0.42
CA GLN A 138 -8.22 -1.06 -1.73
C GLN A 138 -8.01 0.44 -1.57
N ALA A 139 -8.84 1.11 -0.76
CA ALA A 139 -8.70 2.54 -0.50
C ALA A 139 -7.34 2.88 0.13
N GLY A 140 -6.83 2.06 1.06
CA GLY A 140 -5.50 2.23 1.64
C GLY A 140 -4.38 2.24 0.59
N HIS A 141 -4.40 1.27 -0.33
CA HIS A 141 -3.46 1.21 -1.44
C HIS A 141 -3.63 2.40 -2.41
N GLU A 142 -4.88 2.77 -2.75
CA GLU A 142 -5.18 3.91 -3.62
C GLU A 142 -4.69 5.24 -3.01
N TYR A 143 -4.89 5.45 -1.70
CA TYR A 143 -4.35 6.61 -0.99
C TYR A 143 -2.82 6.64 -1.03
N ARG A 144 -2.17 5.49 -0.87
CA ARG A 144 -0.71 5.39 -0.94
C ARG A 144 -0.19 5.71 -2.34
N ILE A 145 -0.85 5.24 -3.40
CA ILE A 145 -0.53 5.58 -4.79
C ILE A 145 -0.60 7.11 -4.98
N VAL A 146 -1.67 7.75 -4.51
CA VAL A 146 -1.84 9.21 -4.63
C VAL A 146 -0.74 9.97 -3.88
N ASP A 147 -0.40 9.58 -2.65
CA ASP A 147 0.70 10.21 -1.91
C ASP A 147 2.04 10.08 -2.66
N ILE A 148 2.35 8.88 -3.17
CA ILE A 148 3.59 8.63 -3.89
C ILE A 148 3.64 9.38 -5.22
N LEU A 149 2.54 9.44 -5.98
CA LEU A 149 2.45 10.23 -7.21
C LEU A 149 2.69 11.73 -6.95
N ASN A 150 2.14 12.27 -5.86
CA ASN A 150 2.39 13.66 -5.48
C ASN A 150 3.87 13.90 -5.16
N ARG A 151 4.54 12.96 -4.48
CA ARG A 151 5.99 13.04 -4.22
C ARG A 151 6.80 12.94 -5.49
N LEU A 152 6.46 11.99 -6.37
CA LEU A 152 7.12 11.79 -7.65
C LEU A 152 7.10 13.08 -8.49
N GLY A 153 5.92 13.72 -8.62
CA GLY A 153 5.79 15.00 -9.32
C GLY A 153 6.70 16.09 -8.74
N ASN A 154 6.73 16.22 -7.41
CA ASN A 154 7.62 17.19 -6.72
C ASN A 154 9.11 16.91 -6.97
N ILE A 155 9.51 15.64 -6.94
CA ILE A 155 10.91 15.22 -7.11
C ILE A 155 11.37 15.43 -8.56
N VAL A 156 10.53 15.09 -9.54
CA VAL A 156 10.83 15.30 -10.97
C VAL A 156 10.99 16.79 -11.27
N VAL A 157 10.11 17.65 -10.74
CA VAL A 157 10.27 19.11 -10.87
C VAL A 157 11.60 19.57 -10.27
N ALA A 158 11.96 19.07 -9.09
CA ALA A 158 13.21 19.40 -8.43
C ALA A 158 14.47 18.92 -9.18
N ALA A 159 14.36 17.86 -10.00
CA ALA A 159 15.43 17.34 -10.84
C ALA A 159 15.65 18.18 -12.11
N VAL A 160 14.56 18.71 -12.68
CA VAL A 160 14.61 19.53 -13.91
C VAL A 160 15.05 20.97 -13.62
N GLN A 161 14.77 21.48 -12.41
CA GLN A 161 15.12 22.84 -11.98
C GLN A 161 16.52 22.95 -11.33
N SER A 162 17.25 21.84 -11.18
CA SER A 162 18.59 21.79 -10.56
C SER A 162 19.70 21.70 -11.58
#